data_AF-A0A5N5NZX7-F1
#
_entry.id   AF-A0A5N5NZX7-F1
#
_cell.length_a   1.000
_cell.length_b   1.000
_cell.length_c   1.000
_cell.angle_alpha   90.00
_cell.angle_beta   90.00
_cell.angle_gamma   90.00
#
_symmetry.space_group_name_H-M   'P 1'
#
loop_
_entity.id
_entity.type
_entity.pdbx_description
1 polymer ?
#
loop_
_entity_poly.entity_id
_entity_poly.type
_entity_poly.pdbx_seq_one_letter_code
_entity_poly.pdbx_strand_id
1 'polypeptide(L)'
;MFNSALSYLKGGRSPSQPTKRSSLKPGKPIQTNYASNPVPIPDTFLTTPPPDAQPLTISQIDFSTSVLPEYAGCYAVVLDNVLSPSECQTLVDLAEASVPGAEENGEDPWQPALVNVGGGYEVLQPDYRNSDRIIWDQQVVVDRLWERCLAAGPGLWEKLGVVEQDVVVLGPSRSGRVQRWEFRRLNDRMRFLRYGKGQFFRTHCDAAYREPGKDIKTLFTLHLYLNDSKQTVGDEAELEGGATSFYSGDEKRKMDVDPKAGRVLIFQHRSLYHSGDEVVSGIKYTMRTDIMYEMVPVPEDTTVKEAGEEKK
;
A
#
# COMPACT_ATOMS: atom_id res chain seq x y z
N MET A 1 26.46 -43.71 -30.89
CA MET A 1 26.94 -43.82 -29.50
C MET A 1 27.99 -42.74 -29.27
N PHE A 2 27.60 -41.62 -28.67
CA PHE A 2 28.48 -40.61 -28.09
C PHE A 2 27.69 -39.89 -26.99
N ASN A 3 28.34 -39.72 -25.85
CA ASN A 3 27.85 -39.15 -24.59
C ASN A 3 27.40 -37.69 -24.72
N SER A 4 26.47 -37.25 -23.88
CA SER A 4 26.78 -36.38 -22.73
C SER A 4 25.52 -35.95 -22.00
N ALA A 5 25.49 -36.23 -20.70
CA ALA A 5 24.52 -35.74 -19.74
C ALA A 5 24.63 -34.21 -19.60
N LEU A 6 23.48 -33.54 -19.56
CA LEU A 6 23.36 -32.13 -19.15
C LEU A 6 22.65 -32.09 -17.80
N SER A 7 23.47 -32.01 -16.76
CA SER A 7 23.07 -31.65 -15.41
C SER A 7 22.66 -30.18 -15.38
N TYR A 8 21.36 -29.90 -15.31
CA TYR A 8 20.90 -28.57 -14.90
C TYR A 8 21.03 -28.46 -13.38
N LEU A 9 22.00 -27.66 -12.96
CA LEU A 9 22.23 -27.25 -11.58
C LEU A 9 21.00 -26.51 -11.05
N LYS A 10 20.20 -27.17 -10.20
CA LYS A 10 19.30 -26.50 -9.26
C LYS A 10 20.16 -25.79 -8.22
N GLY A 11 20.50 -24.54 -8.49
CA GLY A 11 21.07 -23.62 -7.50
C GLY A 11 19.99 -23.18 -6.52
N GLY A 12 19.60 -24.06 -5.59
CA GLY A 12 18.80 -23.64 -4.44
C GLY A 12 19.63 -22.68 -3.58
N ARG A 13 19.30 -21.39 -3.60
CA ARG A 13 19.82 -20.45 -2.60
C ARG A 13 19.24 -20.88 -1.26
N SER A 14 20.09 -21.45 -0.40
CA SER A 14 19.85 -21.56 1.04
C SER A 14 19.43 -20.19 1.56
N PRO A 15 18.45 -20.08 2.47
CA PRO A 15 18.21 -18.84 3.18
C PRO A 15 19.47 -18.54 3.99
N SER A 16 20.27 -17.58 3.54
CA SER A 16 21.43 -17.10 4.28
C SER A 16 20.91 -16.50 5.59
N GLN A 17 21.50 -16.92 6.70
CA GLN A 17 21.28 -16.28 8.00
C GLN A 17 21.52 -14.76 7.86
N PRO A 18 20.69 -13.91 8.50
CA PRO A 18 20.78 -12.47 8.32
C PRO A 18 22.15 -11.97 8.80
N THR A 19 22.91 -11.42 7.86
CA THR A 19 24.12 -10.64 8.11
C THR A 19 23.79 -9.44 8.99
N LYS A 20 24.77 -9.01 9.79
CA LYS A 20 24.70 -8.00 10.88
C LYS A 20 23.57 -6.97 10.69
N ARG A 21 22.46 -7.15 11.42
CA ARG A 21 21.42 -6.13 11.57
C ARG A 21 22.05 -4.82 12.08
N SER A 22 21.64 -3.73 11.45
CA SER A 22 22.16 -2.38 11.57
C SER A 22 22.29 -1.86 13.01
N SER A 23 23.09 -0.81 13.19
CA SER A 23 23.33 -0.06 14.43
C SER A 23 22.07 0.61 15.05
N LEU A 24 20.88 0.26 14.58
CA LEU A 24 19.61 0.80 15.03
C LEU A 24 19.26 0.26 16.42
N LYS A 25 19.01 1.18 17.36
CA LYS A 25 18.55 0.84 18.71
C LYS A 25 17.04 1.04 18.81
N PRO A 26 16.26 0.04 19.27
CA PRO A 26 14.83 0.21 19.49
C PRO A 26 14.51 1.44 20.34
N GLY A 27 13.44 2.16 19.99
CA GLY A 27 12.97 3.34 20.72
C GLY A 27 13.78 4.63 20.51
N LYS A 28 14.94 4.60 19.83
CA LYS A 28 15.72 5.80 19.53
C LYS A 28 15.26 6.43 18.21
N PRO A 29 14.74 7.68 18.21
CA PRO A 29 14.40 8.37 16.97
C PRO A 29 15.64 8.65 16.13
N ILE A 30 15.49 8.49 14.81
CA ILE A 30 16.49 8.86 13.82
C ILE A 30 15.84 9.79 12.80
N GLN A 31 16.57 10.80 12.34
CA GLN A 31 16.13 11.61 11.21
C GLN A 31 16.39 10.81 9.95
N THR A 32 15.36 10.61 9.13
CA THR A 32 15.48 9.77 7.94
C THR A 32 15.62 10.62 6.70
N ASN A 33 16.62 10.27 5.89
CA ASN A 33 16.73 10.72 4.51
C ASN A 33 16.80 9.48 3.63
N TYR A 34 16.04 9.48 2.54
CA TYR A 34 15.95 8.34 1.63
C TYR A 34 16.57 8.72 0.30
N ALA A 35 17.52 7.91 -0.14
CA ALA A 35 18.15 8.03 -1.44
C ALA A 35 17.98 6.72 -2.20
N SER A 36 17.72 6.83 -3.50
CA SER A 36 17.60 5.71 -4.41
C SER A 36 18.51 5.95 -5.60
N ASN A 37 19.09 4.87 -6.13
CA ASN A 37 19.78 4.90 -7.41
C ASN A 37 18.78 5.22 -8.54
N PRO A 38 19.24 5.88 -9.62
CA PRO A 38 18.43 5.98 -10.82
C PRO A 38 18.28 4.58 -11.44
N VAL A 39 17.03 4.12 -11.55
CA VAL A 39 16.69 2.84 -12.20
C VAL A 39 15.90 3.14 -13.47
N PRO A 40 16.40 2.78 -14.67
CA PRO A 40 15.65 2.95 -15.92
C PRO A 40 14.36 2.12 -15.89
N ILE A 41 13.22 2.78 -16.14
CA ILE A 41 11.93 2.10 -16.24
C ILE A 41 11.70 1.74 -17.70
N PRO A 42 11.49 0.45 -18.05
CA PRO A 42 11.16 0.08 -19.42
C PRO A 42 9.88 0.79 -19.89
N ASP A 43 9.87 1.29 -21.12
CA ASP A 43 8.71 2.01 -21.67
C ASP A 43 7.44 1.15 -21.71
N THR A 44 7.62 -0.17 -21.86
CA THR A 44 6.54 -1.18 -21.88
C THR A 44 6.04 -1.57 -20.49
N PHE A 45 6.78 -1.27 -19.43
CA PHE A 45 6.42 -1.67 -18.08
C PHE A 45 5.17 -0.92 -17.61
N LEU A 46 4.12 -1.67 -17.27
CA LEU A 46 2.78 -1.19 -16.90
C LEU A 46 1.99 -0.47 -18.02
N THR A 47 2.55 -0.29 -19.22
CA THR A 47 1.85 0.32 -20.36
C THR A 47 1.35 -0.71 -21.37
N THR A 48 1.99 -1.89 -21.42
CA THR A 48 1.62 -3.00 -22.31
C THR A 48 1.33 -4.25 -21.48
N PRO A 49 0.17 -4.90 -21.63
CA PRO A 49 -0.13 -6.15 -20.92
C PRO A 49 0.82 -7.28 -21.31
N PRO A 50 1.49 -7.95 -20.35
CA PRO A 50 2.30 -9.15 -20.62
C PRO A 50 1.44 -10.39 -20.91
N PRO A 51 2.03 -11.49 -21.41
CA PRO A 51 1.28 -12.72 -21.74
C PRO A 51 0.55 -13.38 -20.57
N ASP A 52 1.01 -13.16 -19.33
CA ASP A 52 0.41 -13.70 -18.11
C ASP A 52 -0.63 -12.73 -17.48
N ALA A 53 -0.92 -11.60 -18.12
CA ALA A 53 -1.95 -10.69 -17.67
C ALA A 53 -3.34 -11.35 -17.70
N GLN A 54 -4.12 -11.09 -16.66
CA GLN A 54 -5.50 -11.53 -16.53
C GLN A 54 -6.45 -10.33 -16.57
N PRO A 55 -7.74 -10.52 -16.87
CA PRO A 55 -8.71 -9.43 -16.84
C PRO A 55 -8.77 -8.76 -15.47
N LEU A 56 -8.64 -7.44 -15.45
CA LEU A 56 -8.83 -6.61 -14.26
C LEU A 56 -10.24 -6.78 -13.72
N THR A 57 -10.37 -6.98 -12.41
CA THR A 57 -11.67 -6.99 -11.73
C THR A 57 -11.66 -6.02 -10.56
N ILE A 58 -12.84 -5.56 -10.15
CA ILE A 58 -13.02 -4.62 -9.05
C ILE A 58 -14.18 -5.08 -8.18
N SER A 59 -13.97 -5.02 -6.86
CA SER A 59 -14.95 -5.39 -5.85
C SER A 59 -14.86 -4.44 -4.67
N GLN A 60 -15.90 -3.63 -4.46
CA GLN A 60 -15.98 -2.77 -3.28
C GLN A 60 -16.36 -3.61 -2.06
N ILE A 61 -15.70 -3.36 -0.94
CA ILE A 61 -16.08 -3.93 0.36
C ILE A 61 -17.29 -3.15 0.88
N ASP A 62 -18.44 -3.82 0.95
CA ASP A 62 -19.61 -3.28 1.65
C ASP A 62 -19.56 -3.68 3.13
N PHE A 63 -19.08 -2.76 3.95
CA PHE A 63 -18.97 -3.01 5.39
C PHE A 63 -20.34 -3.21 6.06
N SER A 64 -21.42 -2.62 5.54
CA SER A 64 -22.74 -2.67 6.16
C SER A 64 -23.34 -4.07 6.22
N THR A 65 -22.92 -4.94 5.30
CA THR A 65 -23.33 -6.35 5.21
C THR A 65 -22.20 -7.32 5.60
N SER A 66 -21.06 -6.79 6.05
CA SER A 66 -19.89 -7.56 6.46
C SER A 66 -19.93 -7.97 7.95
N VAL A 67 -18.87 -8.65 8.40
CA VAL A 67 -18.62 -8.92 9.83
C VAL A 67 -18.22 -7.67 10.63
N LEU A 68 -18.05 -6.52 9.98
CA LEU A 68 -17.65 -5.23 10.54
C LEU A 68 -18.66 -4.10 10.19
N PRO A 69 -19.95 -4.22 10.56
CA PRO A 69 -20.97 -3.23 10.20
C PRO A 69 -20.73 -1.85 10.81
N GLU A 70 -19.89 -1.72 11.84
CA GLU A 70 -19.46 -0.42 12.40
C GLU A 70 -18.72 0.47 11.40
N TYR A 71 -18.19 -0.10 10.31
CA TYR A 71 -17.54 0.62 9.22
C TYR A 71 -18.49 0.93 8.06
N ALA A 72 -19.81 0.77 8.23
CA ALA A 72 -20.78 1.19 7.23
C ALA A 72 -20.53 2.65 6.79
N GLY A 73 -20.45 2.86 5.47
CA GLY A 73 -20.12 4.15 4.86
C GLY A 73 -18.62 4.43 4.68
N CYS A 74 -17.72 3.68 5.34
CA CYS A 74 -16.29 3.73 5.04
C CYS A 74 -16.02 3.10 3.67
N TYR A 75 -14.97 3.57 3.00
CA TYR A 75 -14.59 3.10 1.68
C TYR A 75 -13.34 2.21 1.70
N ALA A 76 -13.50 0.99 1.18
CA ALA A 76 -12.41 0.11 0.79
C ALA A 76 -12.81 -0.66 -0.49
N VAL A 77 -11.84 -0.89 -1.37
CA VAL A 77 -12.06 -1.58 -2.65
C VAL A 77 -10.86 -2.44 -2.99
N VAL A 78 -11.13 -3.65 -3.50
CA VAL A 78 -10.14 -4.60 -3.98
C VAL A 78 -10.21 -4.65 -5.50
N LEU A 79 -9.07 -4.44 -6.14
CA LEU A 79 -8.86 -4.64 -7.57
C LEU A 79 -7.91 -5.83 -7.75
N ASP A 80 -8.35 -6.86 -8.48
CA ASP A 80 -7.49 -8.01 -8.81
C ASP A 80 -6.93 -7.87 -10.22
N ASN A 81 -5.71 -8.39 -10.42
CA ASN A 81 -5.02 -8.43 -11.70
C ASN A 81 -4.67 -7.03 -12.25
N VAL A 82 -4.37 -6.07 -11.37
CA VAL A 82 -3.85 -4.75 -11.78
C VAL A 82 -2.46 -4.90 -12.40
N LEU A 83 -1.65 -5.79 -11.82
CA LEU A 83 -0.40 -6.29 -12.40
C LEU A 83 -0.53 -7.79 -12.66
N SER A 84 0.21 -8.31 -13.63
CA SER A 84 0.45 -9.75 -13.71
C SER A 84 1.52 -10.20 -12.70
N PRO A 85 1.66 -11.52 -12.44
CA PRO A 85 2.73 -12.04 -11.61
C PRO A 85 4.14 -11.65 -12.10
N SER A 86 4.40 -11.67 -13.41
CA SER A 86 5.70 -11.27 -13.96
C SER A 86 6.00 -9.77 -13.80
N GLU A 87 4.97 -8.91 -13.90
CA GLU A 87 5.11 -7.48 -13.59
C GLU A 87 5.36 -7.23 -12.11
N CYS A 88 4.75 -8.01 -11.21
CA CYS A 88 5.02 -7.93 -9.78
C CYS A 88 6.48 -8.25 -9.47
N GLN A 89 7.01 -9.34 -10.05
CA GLN A 89 8.42 -9.70 -9.89
C GLN A 89 9.34 -8.60 -10.44
N THR A 90 9.04 -8.10 -11.65
CA THR A 90 9.81 -6.99 -12.25
C THR A 90 9.81 -5.76 -11.33
N LEU A 91 8.68 -5.44 -10.68
CA LEU A 91 8.59 -4.30 -9.79
C LEU A 91 9.45 -4.48 -8.51
N VAL A 92 9.52 -5.70 -7.98
CA VAL A 92 10.43 -6.04 -6.86
C VAL A 92 11.88 -5.88 -7.30
N ASP A 93 12.25 -6.42 -8.46
CA ASP A 93 13.62 -6.35 -8.98
C ASP A 93 14.06 -4.89 -9.19
N LEU A 94 13.19 -4.04 -9.75
CA LEU A 94 13.45 -2.61 -9.92
C LEU A 94 13.62 -1.89 -8.57
N ALA A 95 12.81 -2.26 -7.56
CA ALA A 95 12.94 -1.69 -6.22
C ALA A 95 14.25 -2.09 -5.55
N GLU A 96 14.66 -3.36 -5.66
CA GLU A 96 15.96 -3.84 -5.13
C GLU A 96 17.14 -3.15 -5.82
N ALA A 97 17.10 -3.00 -7.15
CA ALA A 97 18.12 -2.27 -7.92
C ALA A 97 18.20 -0.78 -7.55
N SER A 98 17.11 -0.21 -7.00
CA SER A 98 17.09 1.18 -6.54
C SER A 98 17.89 1.41 -5.25
N VAL A 99 18.30 0.36 -4.54
CA VAL A 99 19.00 0.49 -3.25
C VAL A 99 20.50 0.76 -3.46
N PRO A 100 21.03 1.90 -2.97
CA PRO A 100 22.46 2.21 -3.09
C PRO A 100 23.35 1.16 -2.39
N GLY A 101 24.38 0.67 -3.11
CA GLY A 101 25.40 -0.21 -2.54
C GLY A 101 24.99 -1.68 -2.29
N ALA A 102 23.76 -2.08 -2.64
CA ALA A 102 23.28 -3.44 -2.42
C ALA A 102 24.08 -4.49 -3.21
N GLU A 103 24.35 -4.23 -4.50
CA GLU A 103 25.11 -5.15 -5.36
C GLU A 103 26.60 -5.21 -5.03
N GLU A 104 27.19 -4.08 -4.63
CA GLU A 104 28.64 -3.95 -4.39
C GLU A 104 29.08 -4.65 -3.09
N ASN A 105 28.23 -4.63 -2.06
CA ASN A 105 28.56 -5.13 -0.74
C ASN A 105 27.99 -6.53 -0.45
N GLY A 106 27.15 -7.07 -1.35
CA GLY A 106 26.42 -8.32 -1.12
C GLY A 106 25.47 -8.25 0.09
N GLU A 107 25.05 -7.04 0.45
CA GLU A 107 24.14 -6.79 1.56
C GLU A 107 22.68 -6.94 1.11
N ASP A 108 21.82 -7.36 2.02
CA ASP A 108 20.38 -7.44 1.77
C ASP A 108 19.82 -6.03 1.52
N PRO A 109 19.22 -5.75 0.34
CA PRO A 109 18.70 -4.42 0.02
C PRO A 109 17.55 -4.00 0.94
N TRP A 110 16.93 -4.96 1.64
CA TRP A 110 15.83 -4.74 2.55
C TRP A 110 16.32 -4.41 3.96
N GLN A 111 15.89 -3.25 4.47
CA GLN A 111 16.26 -2.77 5.81
C GLN A 111 15.05 -2.72 6.73
N PRO A 112 15.21 -2.80 8.07
CA PRO A 112 14.08 -2.77 9.00
C PRO A 112 13.15 -1.58 8.75
N ALA A 113 11.86 -1.86 8.61
CA ALA A 113 10.83 -0.85 8.40
C ALA A 113 10.54 -0.11 9.71
N LEU A 114 10.87 1.18 9.74
CA LEU A 114 10.68 2.00 10.93
C LEU A 114 9.26 2.58 11.01
N VAL A 115 8.92 3.06 12.21
CA VAL A 115 7.65 3.73 12.52
C VAL A 115 7.86 5.23 12.44
N ASN A 116 7.04 5.93 11.65
CA ASN A 116 7.10 7.38 11.57
C ASN A 116 6.57 8.00 12.87
N VAL A 117 7.31 8.95 13.43
CA VAL A 117 6.94 9.69 14.66
C VAL A 117 6.78 11.19 14.41
N GLY A 118 6.65 11.60 13.14
CA GLY A 118 6.49 12.99 12.72
C GLY A 118 7.82 13.73 12.51
N GLY A 119 7.74 14.88 11.84
CA GLY A 119 8.89 15.79 11.66
C GLY A 119 10.06 15.23 10.86
N GLY A 120 9.85 14.18 10.06
CA GLY A 120 10.94 13.49 9.34
C GLY A 120 11.74 12.51 10.20
N TYR A 121 11.25 12.18 11.39
CA TYR A 121 11.85 11.19 12.28
C TYR A 121 11.12 9.85 12.22
N GLU A 122 11.88 8.78 12.34
CA GLU A 122 11.37 7.43 12.49
C GLU A 122 12.07 6.68 13.62
N VAL A 123 11.43 5.63 14.13
CA VAL A 123 11.93 4.83 15.25
C VAL A 123 11.76 3.33 14.97
N LEU A 124 12.75 2.55 15.39
CA LEU A 124 12.65 1.08 15.38
C LEU A 124 11.77 0.63 16.56
N GLN A 125 10.64 -0.01 16.27
CA GLN A 125 9.71 -0.56 17.27
C GLN A 125 9.27 -1.97 16.89
N PRO A 126 10.12 -3.00 17.11
CA PRO A 126 9.88 -4.34 16.60
C PRO A 126 8.63 -5.02 17.18
N ASP A 127 8.19 -4.63 18.39
CA ASP A 127 6.98 -5.19 19.01
C ASP A 127 5.68 -4.65 18.39
N TYR A 128 5.77 -3.50 17.71
CA TYR A 128 4.66 -2.84 17.02
C TYR A 128 4.71 -3.06 15.50
N ARG A 129 5.91 -2.99 14.92
CA ARG A 129 6.17 -3.25 13.50
C ARG A 129 7.45 -4.05 13.34
N ASN A 130 7.32 -5.26 12.84
CA ASN A 130 8.43 -6.14 12.51
C ASN A 130 8.32 -6.51 11.04
N SER A 131 8.97 -5.74 10.18
CA SER A 131 9.06 -6.00 8.74
C SER A 131 10.29 -5.32 8.18
N ASP A 132 10.64 -5.60 6.93
CA ASP A 132 11.68 -4.86 6.21
C ASP A 132 11.04 -3.97 5.13
N ARG A 133 11.81 -3.01 4.62
CA ARG A 133 11.35 -1.99 3.67
C ARG A 133 12.45 -1.53 2.73
N ILE A 134 12.02 -1.21 1.51
CA ILE A 134 12.73 -0.35 0.56
C ILE A 134 11.86 0.90 0.32
N ILE A 135 12.49 2.06 0.25
CA ILE A 135 11.84 3.31 -0.18
C ILE A 135 12.37 3.64 -1.57
N TRP A 136 11.46 3.82 -2.51
CA TRP A 136 11.80 4.22 -3.86
C TRP A 136 10.80 5.25 -4.37
N ASP A 137 11.27 6.48 -4.58
CA ASP A 137 10.45 7.57 -5.11
C ASP A 137 10.49 7.53 -6.65
N GLN A 138 9.36 7.24 -7.31
CA GLN A 138 9.28 7.15 -8.78
C GLN A 138 7.87 7.47 -9.31
N GLN A 139 7.70 8.70 -9.80
CA GLN A 139 6.41 9.21 -10.29
C GLN A 139 5.88 8.42 -11.50
N VAL A 140 6.76 8.03 -12.44
CA VAL A 140 6.35 7.33 -13.68
C VAL A 140 5.65 6.00 -13.38
N VAL A 141 6.14 5.25 -12.39
CA VAL A 141 5.59 3.94 -12.04
C VAL A 141 4.22 4.09 -11.36
N VAL A 142 4.09 5.04 -10.43
CA VAL A 142 2.81 5.25 -9.73
C VAL A 142 1.74 5.84 -10.66
N ASP A 143 2.11 6.68 -11.63
CA ASP A 143 1.17 7.19 -12.63
C ASP A 143 0.61 6.06 -13.50
N ARG A 144 1.48 5.20 -14.04
CA ARG A 144 1.06 4.03 -14.83
C ARG A 144 0.24 3.04 -14.01
N LEU A 145 0.59 2.82 -12.75
CA LEU A 145 -0.19 2.00 -11.83
C LEU A 145 -1.60 2.57 -11.62
N TRP A 146 -1.71 3.89 -11.45
CA TRP A 146 -2.99 4.56 -11.26
C TRP A 146 -3.88 4.48 -12.50
N GLU A 147 -3.32 4.72 -13.68
CA GLU A 147 -4.01 4.55 -14.96
C GLU A 147 -4.63 3.14 -15.10
N ARG A 148 -3.88 2.10 -14.70
CA ARG A 148 -4.42 0.73 -14.68
C ARG A 148 -5.55 0.54 -13.68
N CYS A 149 -5.45 1.12 -12.48
CA CYS A 149 -6.54 1.07 -11.51
C CYS A 149 -7.82 1.71 -12.08
N LEU A 150 -7.69 2.85 -12.75
CA LEU A 150 -8.82 3.55 -13.38
C LEU A 150 -9.44 2.77 -14.54
N ALA A 151 -8.68 1.89 -15.20
CA ALA A 151 -9.21 1.01 -16.25
C ALA A 151 -10.25 -0.01 -15.73
N ALA A 152 -10.39 -0.19 -14.42
CA ALA A 152 -11.43 -1.02 -13.83
C ALA A 152 -12.86 -0.47 -14.02
N GLY A 153 -12.98 0.83 -14.31
CA GLY A 153 -14.25 1.48 -14.60
C GLY A 153 -14.41 2.86 -13.95
N PRO A 154 -15.43 3.63 -14.36
CA PRO A 154 -15.62 5.02 -13.93
C PRO A 154 -15.94 5.15 -12.43
N GLY A 155 -16.56 4.13 -11.82
CA GLY A 155 -16.97 4.17 -10.41
C GLY A 155 -15.81 4.39 -9.42
N LEU A 156 -14.59 3.96 -9.78
CA LEU A 156 -13.41 4.23 -8.96
C LEU A 156 -13.09 5.74 -8.93
N TRP A 157 -13.12 6.39 -10.10
CA TRP A 157 -12.88 7.83 -10.22
C TRP A 157 -14.01 8.64 -9.59
N GLU A 158 -15.26 8.24 -9.77
CA GLU A 158 -16.42 8.89 -9.16
C GLU A 158 -16.30 8.97 -7.64
N LYS A 159 -15.72 7.94 -6.99
CA LYS A 159 -15.55 7.92 -5.54
C LYS A 159 -14.26 8.59 -5.05
N LEU A 160 -13.18 8.53 -5.83
CA LEU A 160 -11.84 8.97 -5.37
C LEU A 160 -11.37 10.29 -5.97
N GLY A 161 -12.01 10.79 -7.04
CA GLY A 161 -11.61 12.01 -7.73
C GLY A 161 -11.85 13.28 -6.92
N VAL A 162 -12.90 13.31 -6.11
CA VAL A 162 -13.24 14.44 -5.24
C VAL A 162 -13.79 13.93 -3.90
N VAL A 163 -13.33 14.52 -2.80
CA VAL A 163 -13.87 14.30 -1.44
C VAL A 163 -14.45 15.60 -0.92
N GLU A 164 -15.77 15.69 -0.87
CA GLU A 164 -16.52 16.87 -0.39
C GLU A 164 -17.23 16.57 0.91
N GLN A 165 -16.91 17.34 1.96
CA GLN A 165 -17.59 17.31 3.26
C GLN A 165 -17.94 15.91 3.79
N ASP A 166 -17.15 14.90 3.42
CA ASP A 166 -17.37 13.52 3.82
C ASP A 166 -16.88 13.39 5.26
N VAL A 167 -17.80 13.50 6.21
CA VAL A 167 -17.48 13.39 7.64
C VAL A 167 -16.92 12.02 7.99
N VAL A 168 -17.10 10.99 7.16
CA VAL A 168 -16.54 9.66 7.35
C VAL A 168 -15.05 9.68 6.98
N VAL A 169 -14.69 10.25 5.83
CA VAL A 169 -13.31 10.33 5.32
C VAL A 169 -12.51 11.46 5.99
N LEU A 170 -13.06 12.68 6.06
CA LEU A 170 -12.37 13.89 6.52
C LEU A 170 -12.48 14.11 8.02
N GLY A 171 -13.54 13.58 8.64
CA GLY A 171 -13.91 13.89 10.01
C GLY A 171 -14.61 15.24 10.19
N PRO A 172 -14.98 15.58 11.43
CA PRO A 172 -15.70 16.80 11.72
C PRO A 172 -14.85 18.03 11.39
N SER A 173 -15.41 18.96 10.62
CA SER A 173 -14.77 20.23 10.31
C SER A 173 -14.68 21.08 11.57
N ARG A 174 -13.46 21.42 12.00
CA ARG A 174 -13.25 22.29 13.18
C ARG A 174 -13.73 23.73 12.97
N SER A 175 -13.76 24.20 11.72
CA SER A 175 -14.19 25.56 11.38
C SER A 175 -15.66 25.64 10.95
N GLY A 176 -16.36 24.50 10.85
CA GLY A 176 -17.69 24.41 10.26
C GLY A 176 -17.73 24.66 8.74
N ARG A 177 -16.60 25.02 8.11
CA ARG A 177 -16.53 25.25 6.67
C ARG A 177 -16.52 23.94 5.90
N VAL A 178 -17.26 23.93 4.80
CA VAL A 178 -17.19 22.90 3.76
C VAL A 178 -15.75 22.83 3.24
N GLN A 179 -15.23 21.62 3.09
CA GLN A 179 -13.94 21.37 2.45
C GLN A 179 -14.17 20.53 1.21
N ARG A 180 -13.52 20.94 0.12
CA ARG A 180 -13.44 20.19 -1.14
C ARG A 180 -11.99 19.83 -1.38
N TRP A 181 -11.73 18.55 -1.55
CA TRP A 181 -10.41 17.98 -1.79
C TRP A 181 -10.43 17.24 -3.12
N GLU A 182 -9.62 17.67 -4.08
CA GLU A 182 -9.56 17.05 -5.41
C GLU A 182 -8.31 16.18 -5.54
N PHE A 183 -8.46 15.04 -6.23
CA PHE A 183 -7.35 14.17 -6.57
C PHE A 183 -6.27 14.98 -7.30
N ARG A 184 -5.02 14.84 -6.85
CA ARG A 184 -3.87 15.48 -7.47
C ARG A 184 -3.00 14.49 -8.22
N ARG A 185 -2.59 13.42 -7.52
CA ARG A 185 -1.71 12.34 -8.01
C ARG A 185 -1.63 11.21 -6.99
N LEU A 186 -1.01 10.09 -7.34
CA LEU A 186 -0.42 9.21 -6.33
C LEU A 186 0.88 9.82 -5.78
N ASN A 187 1.15 9.55 -4.50
CA ASN A 187 2.43 9.86 -3.89
C ASN A 187 3.52 9.04 -4.61
N ASP A 188 4.58 9.71 -5.05
CA ASP A 188 5.72 9.11 -5.73
C ASP A 188 6.52 8.17 -4.83
N ARG A 189 6.38 8.34 -3.51
CA ARG A 189 7.03 7.50 -2.51
C ARG A 189 6.40 6.11 -2.40
N MET A 190 6.96 5.17 -3.15
CA MET A 190 6.63 3.76 -3.01
C MET A 190 7.38 3.15 -1.83
N ARG A 191 6.62 2.53 -0.93
CA ARG A 191 7.13 1.83 0.25
C ARG A 191 6.98 0.34 0.03
N PHE A 192 8.03 -0.28 -0.48
CA PHE A 192 8.09 -1.72 -0.63
C PHE A 192 8.29 -2.37 0.73
N LEU A 193 7.53 -3.40 1.06
CA LEU A 193 7.57 -4.06 2.36
C LEU A 193 7.75 -5.56 2.17
N ARG A 194 8.67 -6.13 2.94
CA ARG A 194 8.95 -7.56 2.98
C ARG A 194 8.68 -8.10 4.38
N TYR A 195 7.93 -9.20 4.46
CA TYR A 195 7.61 -9.88 5.70
C TYR A 195 7.94 -11.37 5.55
N GLY A 196 8.86 -11.88 6.36
CA GLY A 196 9.09 -13.31 6.53
C GLY A 196 8.33 -13.88 7.73
N LYS A 197 8.55 -15.16 8.01
CA LYS A 197 7.89 -15.85 9.14
C LYS A 197 7.97 -15.08 10.46
N GLY A 198 6.83 -14.88 11.12
CA GLY A 198 6.70 -14.17 12.39
C GLY A 198 6.74 -12.63 12.28
N GLN A 199 6.88 -12.07 11.07
CA GLN A 199 6.84 -10.63 10.82
C GLN A 199 5.40 -10.15 10.64
N PHE A 200 5.12 -8.93 11.12
CA PHE A 200 3.78 -8.35 11.22
C PHE A 200 3.83 -6.81 11.30
N PHE A 201 2.67 -6.20 11.23
CA PHE A 201 2.44 -4.81 11.64
C PHE A 201 1.15 -4.73 12.46
N ARG A 202 1.23 -4.28 13.73
CA ARG A 202 0.08 -4.26 14.66
C ARG A 202 -1.05 -3.36 14.17
N THR A 203 -2.20 -3.54 14.79
CA THR A 203 -3.45 -2.84 14.51
C THR A 203 -3.30 -1.32 14.69
N HIS A 204 -3.69 -0.56 13.65
CA HIS A 204 -3.58 0.90 13.59
C HIS A 204 -4.57 1.49 12.57
N CYS A 205 -4.65 2.83 12.54
CA CYS A 205 -5.20 3.56 11.41
C CYS A 205 -4.06 4.31 10.73
N ASP A 206 -4.08 4.39 9.41
CA ASP A 206 -3.06 5.16 8.68
C ASP A 206 -3.19 6.66 8.99
N ALA A 207 -2.04 7.33 9.10
CA ALA A 207 -1.98 8.77 9.31
C ALA A 207 -1.83 9.50 7.98
N ALA A 208 -2.56 10.61 7.82
CA ALA A 208 -2.43 11.47 6.66
C ALA A 208 -1.01 12.08 6.61
N TYR A 209 -0.33 11.92 5.48
CA TYR A 209 0.82 12.72 5.11
C TYR A 209 0.34 14.11 4.66
N ARG A 210 1.09 15.15 5.00
CA ARG A 210 0.83 16.53 4.56
C ARG A 210 2.07 17.07 3.90
N GLU A 211 1.92 17.66 2.72
CA GLU A 211 3.03 18.31 2.05
C GLU A 211 3.34 19.64 2.77
N PRO A 212 4.57 19.85 3.26
CA PRO A 212 4.89 21.07 4.01
C PRO A 212 4.60 22.34 3.22
N GLY A 213 3.87 23.28 3.84
CA GLY A 213 3.56 24.59 3.26
C GLY A 213 2.50 24.59 2.15
N LYS A 214 1.81 23.47 1.91
CA LYS A 214 0.74 23.37 0.91
C LYS A 214 -0.52 22.76 1.53
N ASP A 215 -1.67 23.10 1.00
CA ASP A 215 -2.94 22.45 1.35
C ASP A 215 -3.10 21.14 0.59
N ILE A 216 -2.11 20.25 0.72
CA ILE A 216 -2.09 18.92 0.10
C ILE A 216 -1.89 17.88 1.18
N LYS A 217 -2.71 16.83 1.15
CA LYS A 217 -2.60 15.70 2.08
C LYS A 217 -3.02 14.39 1.45
N THR A 218 -2.64 13.29 2.08
CA THR A 218 -3.18 11.97 1.73
C THR A 218 -4.47 11.67 2.49
N LEU A 219 -5.36 10.90 1.87
CA LEU A 219 -6.64 10.47 2.45
C LEU A 219 -6.90 8.96 2.35
N PHE A 220 -6.28 8.31 1.36
CA PHE A 220 -6.45 6.90 1.08
C PHE A 220 -5.07 6.26 0.91
N THR A 221 -4.97 5.02 1.37
CA THR A 221 -3.84 4.14 1.10
C THR A 221 -4.12 3.33 -0.15
N LEU A 222 -3.10 3.16 -0.98
CA LEU A 222 -3.06 2.15 -2.05
C LEU A 222 -2.03 1.09 -1.63
N HIS A 223 -2.50 -0.15 -1.45
CA HIS A 223 -1.67 -1.28 -1.04
C HIS A 223 -1.68 -2.36 -2.12
N LEU A 224 -0.55 -2.51 -2.81
CA LEU A 224 -0.34 -3.49 -3.88
C LEU A 224 0.35 -4.75 -3.30
N TYR A 225 -0.22 -5.91 -3.54
CA TYR A 225 0.38 -7.20 -3.23
C TYR A 225 1.20 -7.71 -4.41
N LEU A 226 2.42 -8.17 -4.14
CA LEU A 226 3.40 -8.51 -5.17
C LEU A 226 3.64 -10.02 -5.33
N ASN A 227 3.00 -10.84 -4.51
CA ASN A 227 3.02 -12.28 -4.63
C ASN A 227 1.77 -12.93 -4.03
N ASP A 228 1.49 -14.15 -4.47
CA ASP A 228 0.33 -14.93 -4.03
C ASP A 228 0.51 -15.56 -2.65
N SER A 229 -0.60 -15.76 -1.96
CA SER A 229 -0.69 -16.55 -0.73
C SER A 229 -1.47 -17.84 -0.94
N LYS A 230 -1.28 -18.81 -0.04
CA LYS A 230 -2.03 -20.08 -0.04
C LYS A 230 -3.53 -19.85 0.12
N GLN A 231 -3.91 -18.82 0.86
CA GLN A 231 -5.31 -18.40 1.03
C GLN A 231 -5.97 -18.05 -0.30
N THR A 232 -5.19 -17.62 -1.31
CA THR A 232 -5.71 -17.17 -2.61
C THR A 232 -5.54 -18.19 -3.73
N VAL A 233 -4.45 -18.96 -3.75
CA VAL A 233 -4.14 -19.90 -4.85
C VAL A 233 -3.85 -21.34 -4.39
N GLY A 234 -4.04 -21.64 -3.10
CA GLY A 234 -3.74 -22.96 -2.55
C GLY A 234 -2.23 -23.26 -2.52
N ASP A 235 -1.87 -24.53 -2.66
CA ASP A 235 -0.48 -25.00 -2.54
C ASP A 235 0.45 -24.56 -3.69
N GLU A 236 -0.04 -23.75 -4.65
CA GLU A 236 0.79 -23.11 -5.68
C GLU A 236 1.66 -21.96 -5.11
N ALA A 237 1.33 -21.46 -3.92
CA ALA A 237 2.08 -20.42 -3.22
C ALA A 237 2.79 -20.94 -1.95
N GLU A 238 3.95 -20.39 -1.65
CA GLU A 238 4.70 -20.69 -0.41
C GLU A 238 4.25 -19.81 0.77
N LEU A 239 3.72 -18.62 0.49
CA LEU A 239 3.28 -17.65 1.49
C LEU A 239 2.00 -18.11 2.17
N GLU A 240 2.01 -18.21 3.49
CA GLU A 240 0.84 -18.47 4.31
C GLU A 240 0.67 -17.36 5.34
N GLY A 241 -0.54 -16.82 5.46
CA GLY A 241 -0.85 -15.71 6.36
C GLY A 241 -0.49 -14.36 5.75
N GLY A 242 -0.24 -13.35 6.60
CA GLY A 242 0.13 -12.03 6.11
C GLY A 242 -1.02 -11.24 5.48
N ALA A 243 -2.28 -11.49 5.83
CA ALA A 243 -3.40 -10.68 5.37
C ALA A 243 -3.26 -9.19 5.79
N THR A 244 -3.90 -8.30 5.04
CA THR A 244 -4.27 -6.98 5.58
C THR A 244 -5.66 -7.13 6.17
N SER A 245 -5.78 -7.01 7.49
CA SER A 245 -7.00 -7.40 8.19
C SER A 245 -7.62 -6.18 8.83
N PHE A 246 -8.89 -5.89 8.52
CA PHE A 246 -9.68 -4.88 9.21
C PHE A 246 -10.27 -5.48 10.48
N TYR A 247 -10.33 -4.72 11.58
CA TYR A 247 -10.77 -5.22 12.90
C TYR A 247 -11.95 -4.44 13.45
N SER A 248 -12.81 -5.10 14.23
CA SER A 248 -13.75 -4.38 15.10
C SER A 248 -12.99 -3.59 16.16
N GLY A 249 -13.63 -2.56 16.74
CA GLY A 249 -12.98 -1.72 17.76
C GLY A 249 -12.56 -2.48 19.02
N ASP A 250 -13.12 -3.67 19.28
CA ASP A 250 -12.72 -4.57 20.36
C ASP A 250 -11.81 -5.73 19.90
N GLU A 251 -11.36 -5.71 18.65
CA GLU A 251 -10.51 -6.70 17.98
C GLU A 251 -11.04 -8.14 17.94
N LYS A 252 -12.32 -8.37 18.29
CA LYS A 252 -12.91 -9.73 18.32
C LYS A 252 -13.38 -10.22 16.96
N ARG A 253 -13.66 -9.31 16.03
CA ARG A 253 -14.02 -9.63 14.65
C ARG A 253 -12.97 -9.06 13.73
N LYS A 254 -12.70 -9.77 12.64
CA LYS A 254 -11.83 -9.28 11.58
C LYS A 254 -12.33 -9.69 10.21
N MET A 255 -11.90 -8.94 9.20
CA MET A 255 -12.13 -9.23 7.79
C MET A 255 -10.81 -9.10 7.04
N ASP A 256 -10.41 -10.19 6.40
CA ASP A 256 -9.08 -10.33 5.80
C ASP A 256 -9.12 -9.95 4.31
N VAL A 257 -8.05 -9.29 3.88
CA VAL A 257 -7.68 -9.15 2.47
C VAL A 257 -6.35 -9.84 2.26
N ASP A 258 -6.43 -11.07 1.75
CA ASP A 258 -5.27 -11.93 1.56
C ASP A 258 -4.37 -11.48 0.40
N PRO A 259 -3.04 -11.71 0.50
CA PRO A 259 -2.11 -11.44 -0.58
C PRO A 259 -2.41 -12.25 -1.84
N LYS A 260 -2.51 -11.56 -2.97
CA LYS A 260 -2.62 -12.12 -4.32
C LYS A 260 -1.78 -11.27 -5.25
N ALA A 261 -0.94 -11.86 -6.10
CA ALA A 261 -0.06 -11.10 -6.99
C ALA A 261 -0.89 -10.14 -7.86
N GLY A 262 -0.51 -8.86 -7.86
CA GLY A 262 -1.14 -7.81 -8.64
C GLY A 262 -2.48 -7.31 -8.09
N ARG A 263 -2.91 -7.79 -6.92
CA ARG A 263 -4.05 -7.22 -6.19
C ARG A 263 -3.71 -5.86 -5.63
N VAL A 264 -4.60 -4.90 -5.79
CA VAL A 264 -4.56 -3.60 -5.13
C VAL A 264 -5.74 -3.48 -4.17
N LEU A 265 -5.45 -3.16 -2.91
CA LEU A 265 -6.43 -2.73 -1.93
C LEU A 265 -6.31 -1.22 -1.75
N ILE A 266 -7.38 -0.48 -2.04
CA ILE A 266 -7.49 0.95 -1.73
C ILE A 266 -8.45 1.13 -0.58
N PHE A 267 -8.05 1.87 0.46
CA PHE A 267 -8.90 2.09 1.64
C PHE A 267 -8.63 3.45 2.29
N GLN A 268 -9.66 4.05 2.87
CA GLN A 268 -9.53 5.35 3.54
C GLN A 268 -8.68 5.24 4.81
N HIS A 269 -7.91 6.28 5.12
CA HIS A 269 -7.08 6.34 6.33
C HIS A 269 -7.90 6.38 7.62
N ARG A 270 -9.01 7.11 7.59
CA ARG A 270 -9.81 7.39 8.78
C ARG A 270 -10.72 6.21 9.13
N SER A 271 -10.80 5.91 10.42
CA SER A 271 -11.69 4.89 11.02
C SER A 271 -11.39 3.43 10.70
N LEU A 272 -10.80 3.10 9.55
CA LEU A 272 -10.49 1.72 9.18
C LEU A 272 -9.29 1.18 9.97
N TYR A 273 -9.59 0.62 11.14
CA TYR A 273 -8.61 -0.01 12.03
C TYR A 273 -8.15 -1.35 11.43
N HIS A 274 -6.86 -1.49 11.17
CA HIS A 274 -6.32 -2.61 10.42
C HIS A 274 -4.90 -2.99 10.83
N SER A 275 -4.46 -4.20 10.49
CA SER A 275 -3.10 -4.72 10.69
C SER A 275 -2.48 -5.19 9.37
N GLY A 276 -1.17 -5.45 9.41
CA GLY A 276 -0.56 -6.51 8.61
C GLY A 276 -0.41 -7.74 9.48
N ASP A 277 -1.24 -8.76 9.28
CA ASP A 277 -1.22 -9.98 10.08
C ASP A 277 0.12 -10.71 9.96
N GLU A 278 0.38 -11.60 10.92
CA GLU A 278 1.61 -12.36 10.96
C GLU A 278 1.75 -13.29 9.73
N VAL A 279 2.95 -13.32 9.15
CA VAL A 279 3.30 -14.34 8.14
C VAL A 279 3.64 -15.65 8.84
N VAL A 280 2.92 -16.72 8.52
CA VAL A 280 3.09 -18.06 9.10
C VAL A 280 4.24 -18.81 8.43
N SER A 281 4.31 -18.74 7.09
CA SER A 281 5.40 -19.30 6.28
C SER A 281 5.60 -18.53 4.99
N GLY A 282 6.73 -18.76 4.31
CA GLY A 282 7.08 -18.06 3.08
C GLY A 282 7.48 -16.61 3.33
N ILE A 283 7.42 -15.79 2.27
CA ILE A 283 7.72 -14.36 2.31
C ILE A 283 6.56 -13.61 1.63
N LYS A 284 6.09 -12.52 2.25
CA LYS A 284 5.13 -11.58 1.66
C LYS A 284 5.87 -10.34 1.15
N TYR A 285 5.57 -9.95 -0.09
CA TYR A 285 6.01 -8.70 -0.70
C TYR A 285 4.80 -7.82 -1.00
N THR A 286 4.91 -6.55 -0.65
CA THR A 286 3.89 -5.54 -0.95
C THR A 286 4.53 -4.21 -1.29
N MET A 287 3.81 -3.33 -1.98
CA MET A 287 4.16 -1.93 -2.16
C MET A 287 3.00 -1.08 -1.66
N ARG A 288 3.30 -0.12 -0.79
CA ARG A 288 2.31 0.86 -0.32
C ARG A 288 2.66 2.25 -0.81
N THR A 289 1.67 2.93 -1.37
CA THR A 289 1.68 4.37 -1.57
C THR A 289 0.34 4.96 -1.13
N ASP A 290 0.14 6.26 -1.35
CA ASP A 290 -0.99 7.01 -0.85
C ASP A 290 -1.55 7.90 -1.97
N ILE A 291 -2.86 8.19 -1.92
CA ILE A 291 -3.51 9.10 -2.86
C ILE A 291 -3.43 10.53 -2.31
N MET A 292 -2.83 11.44 -3.07
CA MET A 292 -2.64 12.85 -2.71
C MET A 292 -3.82 13.69 -3.19
N TYR A 293 -4.34 14.53 -2.29
CA TYR A 293 -5.44 15.46 -2.54
C TYR A 293 -5.02 16.89 -2.25
N GLU A 294 -5.48 17.82 -3.07
CA GLU A 294 -5.32 19.25 -2.87
C GLU A 294 -6.64 19.89 -2.45
N MET A 295 -6.60 20.75 -1.43
CA MET A 295 -7.78 21.54 -1.06
C MET A 295 -8.01 22.61 -2.13
N VAL A 296 -9.23 22.67 -2.65
CA VAL A 296 -9.65 23.68 -3.62
C VAL A 296 -10.76 24.54 -3.02
N PRO A 297 -10.97 25.78 -3.54
CA PRO A 297 -12.13 26.58 -3.18
C PRO A 297 -13.45 25.81 -3.42
N VAL A 298 -14.38 25.92 -2.48
CA VAL A 298 -15.73 25.37 -2.64
C VAL A 298 -16.51 26.28 -3.60
N PRO A 299 -17.12 25.77 -4.68
CA PRO A 299 -17.93 26.58 -5.58
C PRO A 299 -19.07 27.30 -4.84
N GLU A 300 -19.30 28.58 -5.14
CA GLU A 300 -20.21 29.48 -4.39
C GLU A 300 -21.68 29.02 -4.33
N ASP A 301 -22.11 28.07 -5.17
CA ASP A 301 -23.51 27.60 -5.27
C ASP A 301 -23.92 26.49 -4.28
N THR A 302 -23.05 26.07 -3.36
CA THR A 302 -23.34 24.99 -2.39
C THR A 302 -23.67 25.45 -0.96
N THR A 303 -23.88 26.74 -0.72
CA THR A 303 -24.50 27.19 0.54
C THR A 303 -25.94 26.70 0.60
N VAL A 304 -26.19 25.70 1.46
CA VAL A 304 -27.53 25.27 1.86
C VAL A 304 -28.34 26.51 2.18
N LYS A 305 -29.39 26.77 1.39
CA LYS A 305 -30.43 27.75 1.75
C LYS A 305 -30.98 27.30 3.09
N GLU A 306 -30.70 28.05 4.15
CA GLU A 306 -31.41 27.91 5.41
C GLU A 306 -32.91 28.01 5.09
N ALA A 307 -33.66 26.96 5.41
CA ALA A 307 -35.11 26.97 5.32
C ALA A 307 -35.61 28.08 6.25
N GLY A 308 -36.01 29.20 5.64
CA GLY A 308 -36.60 30.31 6.36
C GLY A 308 -37.79 29.84 7.18
N GLU A 309 -37.75 30.16 8.46
CA GLU A 309 -38.89 30.08 9.37
C GLU A 309 -40.10 30.81 8.75
N GLU A 310 -41.14 30.09 8.36
CA GLU A 310 -42.48 30.66 8.25
C GLU A 310 -42.97 30.98 9.68
N LYS A 311 -42.75 32.22 10.10
CA LYS A 311 -43.52 32.82 11.18
C LYS A 311 -44.85 33.30 10.60
N LYS A 312 -45.91 32.65 11.11
CA LYS A 312 -47.33 33.06 11.21
C LYS A 312 -47.74 34.39 10.57
#